data_AF-A0A3L7URW4-F1
#
_entry.id   AF-A0A3L7URW4-F1
#
_cell.length_a   1.000
_cell.length_b   1.000
_cell.length_c   1.000
_cell.angle_alpha   90.00
_cell.angle_beta   90.00
_cell.angle_gamma   90.00
#
_symmetry.space_group_name_H-M   'P 1'
#
loop_
_entity.id
_entity.type
_entity.pdbx_description
1 polymer ?
#
loop_
_entity_poly.entity_id
_entity_poly.type
_entity_poly.pdbx_seq_one_letter_code
_entity_poly.pdbx_strand_id
1 'polypeptide(L)'
;ELHVESIPINFLNSIDGTPLQAVHELDPRFCLKVLAMFRLTNPNAELRIAGGREVNLRSMQAMGMYPANSMFVSDYLTTPGQKAEEDFRMIADLGFEITAGDYESSKLLDLWNASVTVAQTVTPSVLPASDRD
;
A
#
# COMPACT_ATOMS: atom_id res chain seq x y z
N GLU A 1 12.12 17.37 -21.74
CA GLU A 1 11.96 16.28 -20.76
C GLU A 1 10.95 15.27 -21.30
N LEU A 2 11.05 14.01 -20.90
CA LEU A 2 9.99 13.02 -21.15
C LEU A 2 8.89 13.29 -20.13
N HIS A 3 7.67 13.59 -20.58
CA HIS A 3 6.51 13.80 -19.71
C HIS A 3 6.06 12.44 -19.12
N VAL A 4 6.79 11.96 -18.11
CA VAL A 4 6.50 10.68 -17.48
C VAL A 4 5.26 10.81 -16.60
N GLU A 5 4.20 10.10 -16.96
CA GLU A 5 2.93 10.13 -16.24
C GLU A 5 2.95 9.20 -15.00
N SER A 6 3.64 8.07 -15.08
CA SER A 6 3.70 7.06 -14.01
C SER A 6 5.10 6.46 -13.88
N ILE A 7 5.56 6.34 -12.64
CA ILE A 7 6.87 5.82 -12.26
C ILE A 7 6.67 4.66 -11.27
N PRO A 8 6.79 3.40 -11.73
CA PRO A 8 6.77 2.25 -10.83
C PRO A 8 8.12 2.07 -10.14
N ILE A 9 8.11 1.93 -8.81
CA ILE A 9 9.28 1.64 -7.99
C ILE A 9 9.14 0.23 -7.42
N ASN A 10 9.95 -0.69 -7.95
CA ASN A 10 10.08 -2.04 -7.41
C ASN A 10 11.27 -2.09 -6.44
N PHE A 11 11.07 -2.75 -5.31
CA PHE A 11 12.13 -3.12 -4.39
C PHE A 11 12.50 -4.58 -4.64
N LEU A 12 13.80 -4.87 -4.68
CA LEU A 12 14.26 -6.23 -4.95
C LEU A 12 13.67 -7.20 -3.92
N ASN A 13 12.89 -8.16 -4.41
CA ASN A 13 12.49 -9.34 -3.67
C ASN A 13 13.31 -10.52 -4.21
N SER A 14 14.30 -10.97 -3.45
CA SER A 14 15.18 -12.05 -3.88
C SER A 14 14.43 -13.37 -3.95
N ILE A 15 14.57 -14.06 -5.09
CA ILE A 15 13.91 -15.34 -5.38
C ILE A 15 14.99 -16.41 -5.53
N ASP A 16 14.78 -17.55 -4.88
CA ASP A 16 15.68 -18.71 -4.94
C ASP A 16 15.93 -19.14 -6.39
N GLY A 17 17.19 -19.46 -6.69
CA GLY A 17 17.62 -19.85 -8.04
C GLY A 17 17.86 -18.69 -9.02
N THR A 18 17.57 -17.44 -8.64
CA THR A 18 17.95 -16.27 -9.46
C THR A 18 19.38 -15.80 -9.17
N PRO A 19 20.04 -15.07 -10.09
CA PRO A 19 21.37 -14.51 -9.83
C PRO A 19 21.45 -13.60 -8.60
N LEU A 20 20.32 -12.98 -8.20
CA LEU A 20 20.24 -12.06 -7.06
C LEU A 20 19.61 -12.69 -5.81
N GLN A 21 19.53 -14.03 -5.76
CA GLN A 21 18.90 -14.75 -4.64
C GLN A 21 19.51 -14.43 -3.26
N ALA A 22 20.80 -14.05 -3.20
CA ALA A 22 21.51 -13.77 -1.96
C ALA A 22 21.62 -12.26 -1.62
N VAL A 23 20.93 -11.38 -2.35
CA VAL A 23 21.06 -9.92 -2.19
C VAL A 23 19.98 -9.39 -1.26
N HIS A 24 20.36 -8.93 -0.07
CA HIS A 24 19.43 -8.40 0.94
C HIS A 24 19.91 -7.05 1.52
N GLU A 25 20.17 -6.09 0.63
CA GLU A 25 20.79 -4.81 1.00
C GLU A 25 19.76 -3.70 1.32
N LEU A 26 18.49 -3.92 0.99
CA LEU A 26 17.44 -2.92 1.18
C LEU A 26 16.96 -2.92 2.64
N ASP A 27 16.92 -1.73 3.23
CA ASP A 27 16.27 -1.48 4.52
C ASP A 27 15.10 -0.50 4.35
N PRO A 28 14.10 -0.51 5.26
CA PRO A 28 12.93 0.35 5.16
C PRO A 28 13.23 1.85 5.01
N ARG A 29 14.28 2.36 5.66
CA ARG A 29 14.67 3.78 5.58
C ARG A 29 15.28 4.10 4.24
N PHE A 30 16.06 3.17 3.68
CA PHE A 30 16.59 3.32 2.33
C PHE A 30 15.44 3.37 1.30
N CYS A 31 14.47 2.47 1.40
CA CYS A 31 13.28 2.47 0.56
C CYS A 31 12.49 3.79 0.64
N LEU A 32 12.26 4.32 1.85
CA LEU A 32 11.61 5.62 2.03
C LEU A 32 12.42 6.76 1.41
N LYS A 33 13.75 6.74 1.56
CA LYS A 33 14.63 7.73 0.93
C LYS A 33 14.52 7.69 -0.59
N VAL A 34 14.48 6.50 -1.19
CA VAL A 34 14.27 6.34 -2.63
C VAL A 34 12.93 6.98 -3.05
N LEU A 35 11.83 6.65 -2.38
CA LEU A 35 10.51 7.22 -2.71
C LEU A 35 10.48 8.74 -2.58
N ALA A 36 11.05 9.29 -1.50
CA ALA A 36 11.12 10.74 -1.30
C ALA A 36 11.94 11.43 -2.41
N MET A 37 13.09 10.86 -2.78
CA MET A 37 13.92 11.39 -3.87
C MET A 37 13.21 11.36 -5.23
N PHE A 38 12.46 10.29 -5.52
CA PHE A 38 11.67 10.20 -6.75
C PHE A 38 10.53 11.21 -6.76
N ARG A 39 9.82 11.42 -5.64
CA ARG A 39 8.78 12.46 -5.54
C ARG A 39 9.36 13.86 -5.73
N LEU A 40 10.50 14.18 -5.11
CA LEU A 40 11.12 15.50 -5.23
C LEU A 40 11.57 15.81 -6.67
N THR A 41 12.06 14.81 -7.39
CA THR A 41 12.50 14.96 -8.78
C THR A 41 11.35 14.88 -9.79
N ASN A 42 10.23 14.24 -9.43
CA ASN A 42 9.06 14.05 -10.29
C ASN A 42 7.77 14.47 -9.55
N PRO A 43 7.60 15.77 -9.24
CA PRO A 43 6.52 16.23 -8.37
C PRO A 43 5.12 15.89 -8.90
N ASN A 44 4.94 15.89 -10.22
CA ASN A 44 3.64 15.70 -10.88
C ASN A 44 3.39 14.26 -11.36
N ALA A 45 4.40 13.39 -11.36
CA ALA A 45 4.24 12.03 -11.82
C ALA A 45 3.50 11.19 -10.78
N GLU A 46 2.70 10.23 -11.23
CA GLU A 46 2.23 9.16 -10.35
C GLU A 46 3.44 8.32 -9.91
N LEU A 47 3.63 8.16 -8.61
CA LEU A 47 4.67 7.30 -8.06
C LEU A 47 3.99 6.05 -7.49
N ARG A 48 4.25 4.91 -8.12
CA ARG A 48 3.62 3.63 -7.78
C ARG A 48 4.58 2.72 -7.01
N ILE A 49 4.25 2.40 -5.76
CA ILE A 49 4.97 1.39 -5.00
C ILE A 49 4.58 0.01 -5.53
N ALA A 50 5.56 -0.72 -6.04
CA ALA A 50 5.34 -2.01 -6.69
C ALA A 50 5.97 -3.17 -5.89
N GLY A 51 6.50 -4.17 -6.60
CA GLY A 51 6.95 -5.43 -6.02
C GLY A 51 7.95 -5.25 -4.89
N GLY A 52 7.86 -6.14 -3.89
CA GLY A 52 8.81 -6.23 -2.78
C GLY A 52 8.63 -5.19 -1.69
N ARG A 53 7.57 -4.38 -1.70
CA ARG A 53 7.28 -3.39 -0.65
C ARG A 53 7.06 -4.05 0.72
N GLU A 54 6.43 -5.22 0.76
CA GLU A 54 6.07 -5.91 1.99
C GLU A 54 7.34 -6.32 2.76
N VAL A 55 8.32 -6.86 2.03
CA VAL A 55 9.59 -7.35 2.57
C VAL A 55 10.52 -6.19 2.94
N ASN A 56 10.55 -5.15 2.10
CA ASN A 56 11.55 -4.10 2.19
C ASN A 56 11.09 -2.87 2.99
N LEU A 57 9.83 -2.43 2.86
CA LEU A 57 9.26 -1.34 3.67
C LEU A 57 8.70 -1.84 5.00
N ARG A 58 8.21 -3.10 5.09
CA ARG A 58 7.75 -3.72 6.34
C ARG A 58 6.66 -2.88 7.03
N SER A 59 6.84 -2.52 8.29
CA SER A 59 5.93 -1.63 9.03
C SER A 59 5.94 -0.18 8.53
N MET A 60 6.90 0.21 7.68
CA MET A 60 6.99 1.56 7.11
C MET A 60 6.25 1.73 5.78
N GLN A 61 5.49 0.72 5.33
CA GLN A 61 4.67 0.83 4.10
C GLN A 61 3.74 2.05 4.13
N ALA A 62 3.09 2.29 5.27
CA ALA A 62 2.23 3.45 5.46
C ALA A 62 2.97 4.78 5.25
N MET A 63 4.23 4.87 5.72
CA MET A 63 5.06 6.06 5.49
C MET A 63 5.44 6.24 4.01
N GLY A 64 5.51 5.15 3.25
CA GLY A 64 5.78 5.18 1.81
C GLY A 64 4.68 5.86 1.00
N MET A 65 3.45 5.88 1.51
CA MET A 65 2.30 6.50 0.83
C MET A 65 2.24 8.03 0.98
N TYR A 66 3.16 8.66 1.73
CA TYR A 66 3.28 10.13 1.71
C TYR A 66 4.01 10.64 0.46
N PRO A 67 5.16 10.05 0.05
CA PRO A 67 5.77 10.39 -1.24
C PRO A 67 5.11 9.67 -2.43
N ALA A 68 4.59 8.45 -2.25
CA ALA A 68 3.89 7.73 -3.31
C ALA A 68 2.39 8.03 -3.32
N ASN A 69 1.73 7.84 -4.46
CA ASN A 69 0.29 8.06 -4.58
C ASN A 69 -0.42 6.94 -5.37
N SER A 70 0.25 5.80 -5.52
CA SER A 70 -0.28 4.60 -6.16
C SER A 70 0.46 3.38 -5.61
N MET A 71 -0.19 2.22 -5.63
CA MET A 71 0.45 0.95 -5.28
C MET A 71 -0.25 -0.22 -6.01
N PHE A 72 0.46 -1.33 -6.19
CA PHE A 72 -0.20 -2.58 -6.58
C PHE A 72 -0.84 -3.23 -5.35
N VAL A 73 -2.06 -3.72 -5.55
CA VAL A 73 -2.89 -4.39 -4.56
C VAL A 73 -2.95 -5.87 -4.92
N SER A 74 -2.93 -6.75 -3.90
CA SER A 74 -2.88 -8.21 -4.09
C SER A 74 -1.57 -8.69 -4.72
N ASP A 75 -1.62 -9.78 -5.49
CA ASP A 75 -0.44 -10.50 -5.96
C ASP A 75 0.25 -9.81 -7.13
N TYR A 76 1.56 -9.98 -7.21
CA TYR A 76 2.36 -9.56 -8.35
C TYR A 76 2.46 -10.66 -9.40
N LEU A 77 2.98 -10.33 -10.58
CA LEU A 77 3.14 -11.28 -11.68
C LEU A 77 3.94 -12.53 -11.29
N THR A 78 4.91 -12.38 -10.38
CA THR A 78 5.88 -13.45 -10.04
C THR A 78 5.93 -13.81 -8.57
N THR A 79 5.33 -13.00 -7.69
CA THR A 79 5.42 -13.21 -6.24
C THR A 79 4.10 -12.86 -5.57
N PRO A 80 3.68 -13.60 -4.53
CA PRO A 80 2.55 -13.20 -3.70
C PRO A 80 2.77 -11.82 -3.09
N GLY A 81 1.68 -11.06 -2.95
CA GLY A 81 1.67 -9.75 -2.30
C GLY A 81 0.92 -9.75 -0.98
N GLN A 82 0.79 -8.57 -0.39
CA GLN A 82 -0.12 -8.36 0.73
C GLN A 82 -1.59 -8.53 0.30
N LYS A 83 -2.44 -8.98 1.22
CA LYS A 83 -3.89 -9.06 0.96
C LYS A 83 -4.47 -7.66 0.70
N ALA A 84 -5.36 -7.59 -0.28
CA ALA A 84 -5.98 -6.33 -0.69
C ALA A 84 -6.67 -5.60 0.48
N GLU A 85 -7.33 -6.33 1.37
CA GLU A 85 -8.04 -5.74 2.51
C GLU A 85 -7.11 -5.05 3.50
N GLU A 86 -5.86 -5.51 3.61
CA GLU A 86 -4.87 -4.89 4.47
C GLU A 86 -4.31 -3.61 3.84
N ASP A 87 -4.15 -3.58 2.51
CA ASP A 87 -3.77 -2.37 1.77
C ASP A 87 -4.86 -1.31 1.88
N PHE A 88 -6.12 -1.67 1.63
CA PHE A 88 -7.25 -0.75 1.75
C PHE A 88 -7.38 -0.21 3.17
N ARG A 89 -7.23 -1.08 4.19
CA ARG A 89 -7.24 -0.64 5.58
C ARG A 89 -6.10 0.33 5.87
N MET A 90 -4.89 0.04 5.43
CA MET A 90 -3.74 0.94 5.61
C MET A 90 -3.98 2.31 4.97
N ILE A 91 -4.49 2.36 3.74
CA ILE A 91 -4.78 3.63 3.05
C ILE A 91 -5.90 4.41 3.76
N ALA A 92 -6.96 3.70 4.19
CA ALA A 92 -8.06 4.31 4.94
C ALA A 92 -7.61 4.85 6.31
N ASP A 93 -6.78 4.12 7.04
CA ASP A 93 -6.23 4.53 8.34
C ASP A 93 -5.31 5.76 8.21
N LEU A 94 -4.67 5.95 7.05
CA LEU A 94 -3.90 7.16 6.73
C LEU A 94 -4.79 8.38 6.41
N GLY A 95 -6.10 8.19 6.24
CA GLY A 95 -7.04 9.25 5.88
C GLY A 95 -7.03 9.61 4.39
N PHE A 96 -6.54 8.72 3.53
CA PHE A 96 -6.54 8.92 2.08
C PHE A 96 -7.80 8.34 1.41
N GLU A 97 -8.14 8.89 0.24
CA GLU A 97 -9.18 8.36 -0.64
C GLU A 97 -8.61 7.27 -1.55
N ILE A 98 -9.29 6.12 -1.61
CA ILE A 98 -8.88 5.00 -2.45
C ILE A 98 -9.56 5.12 -3.81
N THR A 99 -8.78 5.18 -4.88
CA THR A 99 -9.27 5.07 -6.26
C THR A 99 -8.71 3.79 -6.89
N ALA A 100 -9.59 2.97 -7.48
CA ALA A 100 -9.19 1.78 -8.22
C ALA A 100 -8.67 2.15 -9.62
N GLY A 101 -7.52 1.58 -9.99
CA GLY A 101 -6.88 1.84 -11.30
C GLY A 101 -7.30 0.88 -12.41
N ASP A 102 -7.94 -0.24 -12.06
CA ASP A 102 -8.37 -1.28 -12.99
C ASP A 102 -9.62 -2.02 -12.49
N TYR A 103 -10.13 -2.95 -13.32
CA TYR A 103 -11.34 -3.71 -13.04
C TYR A 103 -11.21 -4.61 -11.78
N GLU A 104 -10.07 -5.28 -11.61
CA GLU A 104 -9.88 -6.23 -10.50
C GLU A 104 -9.76 -5.50 -9.17
N SER A 105 -8.98 -4.42 -9.11
CA SER A 105 -8.88 -3.55 -7.93
C SER A 105 -10.23 -2.89 -7.58
N SER A 106 -11.03 -2.52 -8.58
CA SER A 106 -12.39 -2.00 -8.37
C SER A 106 -13.28 -3.04 -7.69
N LYS A 107 -13.28 -4.27 -8.19
CA LYS A 107 -14.07 -5.36 -7.62
C LYS A 107 -13.65 -5.68 -6.18
N LEU A 108 -12.34 -5.70 -5.90
CA LEU A 108 -11.82 -5.91 -4.55
C LEU A 108 -12.23 -4.77 -3.60
N LEU A 109 -12.18 -3.52 -4.07
CA LEU A 109 -12.59 -2.36 -3.29
C LEU A 109 -14.09 -2.38 -2.98
N ASP A 110 -14.94 -2.74 -3.95
CA ASP A 110 -16.39 -2.88 -3.74
C ASP A 110 -16.72 -3.93 -2.68
N LEU A 111 -16.06 -5.09 -2.74
CA LEU A 111 -16.21 -6.17 -1.75
C LEU A 111 -15.77 -5.71 -0.36
N TRP A 112 -14.64 -5.01 -0.27
CA TRP A 112 -14.14 -4.46 0.99
C TRP A 112 -15.10 -3.43 1.57
N ASN A 113 -15.59 -2.47 0.78
CA ASN A 113 -16.56 -1.45 1.20
C ASN A 113 -17.86 -2.08 1.73
N ALA A 114 -18.37 -3.10 1.05
CA ALA A 114 -19.53 -3.86 1.52
C ALA A 114 -19.26 -4.51 2.89
N SER A 115 -18.07 -5.09 3.09
CA SER A 115 -17.69 -5.74 4.35
C SER A 115 -17.56 -4.75 5.53
N VAL A 116 -16.99 -3.55 5.29
CA VAL A 116 -16.81 -2.52 6.31
C VAL A 116 -18.15 -1.91 6.72
N THR A 117 -19.04 -1.68 5.76
CA THR A 117 -20.39 -1.14 6.03
C THR A 117 -21.21 -2.05 6.93
N VAL A 118 -21.10 -3.38 6.72
CA VAL A 118 -21.74 -4.37 7.58
C VAL A 118 -21.14 -4.37 8.99
N ALA A 119 -19.81 -4.24 9.11
CA ALA A 119 -19.16 -4.21 10.42
C ALA A 119 -19.57 -3.00 11.28
N GLN A 120 -19.73 -1.82 10.67
CA GLN A 120 -20.13 -0.59 11.36
C GLN A 120 -21.62 -0.58 11.78
N THR A 121 -22.48 -1.32 11.09
CA THR A 121 -23.91 -1.45 11.44
C THR A 121 -24.18 -2.45 12.55
N VAL A 122 -23.21 -3.30 12.90
CA VAL A 122 -23.36 -4.40 13.89
C VAL A 122 -22.74 -4.08 15.26
N THR A 123 -21.97 -2.99 15.41
CA THR A 123 -21.54 -2.51 16.74
C THR A 123 -22.71 -1.90 17.52
N PRO A 124 -23.09 -2.47 18.69
CA PRO A 124 -24.16 -1.90 19.51
C PRO A 124 -23.71 -0.55 20.12
N SER A 125 -24.67 0.36 20.16
CA SER A 125 -24.64 1.62 20.90
C SER A 125 -24.00 1.47 22.29
N VAL A 126 -23.03 2.34 22.58
CA VAL A 126 -22.79 3.04 23.85
C VAL A 126 -23.26 2.29 25.11
N LEU A 127 -22.30 1.78 25.89
CA LEU A 127 -22.51 1.39 27.29
C LEU A 127 -23.29 2.50 28.01
N PRO A 128 -24.41 2.22 28.70
CA PRO A 128 -25.09 3.24 29.48
C PRO A 128 -24.11 3.76 30.53
N ALA A 129 -24.05 5.09 30.66
CA ALA A 129 -23.32 5.73 31.74
C ALA A 129 -23.79 5.09 33.05
N SER A 130 -22.88 4.42 33.74
CA SER A 130 -23.15 3.89 35.07
C SER A 130 -23.57 5.07 35.95
N ASP A 131 -24.81 5.02 36.44
CA ASP A 131 -25.32 5.88 37.49
C ASP A 131 -24.25 6.01 38.60
N ARG A 132 -23.76 7.23 38.78
CA ARG A 132 -23.06 7.64 40.00
C ARG A 132 -24.08 8.37 40.85
N ASP A 133 -24.70 7.61 41.75
CA ASP A 133 -25.21 8.11 43.03
C ASP A 133 -24.33 7.53 44.15
#